data_AF-A0A8H4ACR0-F1
#
_entry.id   AF-A0A8H4ACR0-F1
#
_cell.length_a   1.000
_cell.length_b   1.000
_cell.length_c   1.000
_cell.angle_alpha   90.00
_cell.angle_beta   90.00
_cell.angle_gamma   90.00
#
_symmetry.space_group_name_H-M   'P 1'
#
loop_
_entity.id
_entity.type
_entity.pdbx_description
1 polymer ?
#
loop_
_entity_poly.entity_id
_entity_poly.type
_entity_poly.pdbx_seq_one_letter_code
_entity_poly.pdbx_strand_id
1 'polypeptide(L)'
;MSNSTLIYSSSSNSFNVSRTLNTHRAYGITNSLYKKAMTIGLDTRSTAMETLNKFLENFIKQYSVQDPVVKRRKGVPKVKRIKSSHETTNIRKEKAARFCSCYKQPNHYAKTCTANL
;
A
#
# COMPACT_ATOMS: atom_id res chain seq x y z
N MET A 1 -85.41 -8.98 0.84
CA MET A 1 -84.35 -8.46 -0.05
C MET A 1 -83.29 -7.76 0.80
N SER A 2 -82.01 -7.90 0.42
CA SER A 2 -80.92 -6.95 0.70
C SER A 2 -80.20 -6.96 2.07
N ASN A 3 -79.60 -8.08 2.50
CA ASN A 3 -78.52 -8.06 3.52
C ASN A 3 -77.17 -8.58 2.99
N SER A 4 -77.15 -9.29 1.87
CA SER A 4 -75.95 -9.93 1.31
C SER A 4 -74.94 -8.92 0.73
N THR A 5 -75.43 -7.81 0.18
CA THR A 5 -74.59 -6.80 -0.47
C THR A 5 -73.75 -6.00 0.54
N LEU A 6 -74.28 -5.75 1.74
CA LEU A 6 -73.62 -4.93 2.77
C LEU A 6 -72.43 -5.64 3.44
N ILE A 7 -72.50 -6.98 3.55
CA ILE A 7 -71.42 -7.81 4.11
C ILE A 7 -70.26 -7.94 3.11
N TYR A 8 -70.54 -8.05 1.81
CA TYR A 8 -69.51 -8.17 0.78
C TYR A 8 -68.68 -6.88 0.64
N SER A 9 -69.32 -5.72 0.66
CA SER A 9 -68.65 -4.41 0.60
C SER A 9 -67.78 -4.11 1.83
N SER A 10 -68.20 -4.58 3.01
CA SER A 10 -67.44 -4.41 4.25
C SER A 10 -66.18 -5.29 4.29
N SER A 11 -66.28 -6.51 3.75
CA SER A 11 -65.17 -7.47 3.65
C SER A 11 -64.11 -7.07 2.62
N SER A 12 -64.52 -6.53 1.46
CA SER A 12 -63.57 -6.05 0.44
C SER A 12 -62.77 -4.84 0.91
N ASN A 13 -63.37 -3.97 1.71
CA ASN A 13 -62.70 -2.77 2.23
C ASN A 13 -61.68 -3.11 3.33
N SER A 14 -62.02 -4.02 4.25
CA SER A 14 -61.09 -4.46 5.31
C SER A 14 -59.89 -5.23 4.76
N PHE A 15 -60.09 -6.02 3.70
CA PHE A 15 -59.02 -6.76 3.02
C PHE A 15 -58.01 -5.83 2.32
N ASN A 16 -58.51 -4.80 1.63
CA ASN A 16 -57.65 -3.81 0.96
C ASN A 16 -56.88 -2.93 1.94
N VAL A 17 -57.51 -2.47 3.03
CA VAL A 17 -56.83 -1.67 4.07
C VAL A 17 -55.71 -2.48 4.73
N SER A 18 -55.98 -3.75 5.06
CA SER A 18 -54.99 -4.65 5.66
C SER A 18 -53.78 -4.87 4.74
N ARG A 19 -54.01 -5.06 3.43
CA ARG A 19 -52.94 -5.21 2.44
C ARG A 19 -52.08 -3.94 2.34
N THR A 20 -52.70 -2.78 2.26
CA THR A 20 -51.98 -1.48 2.18
C THR A 20 -51.17 -1.22 3.44
N LEU A 21 -51.74 -1.44 4.64
CA LEU A 21 -51.02 -1.29 5.90
C LEU A 21 -49.82 -2.24 6.00
N ASN A 22 -49.98 -3.50 5.56
CA ASN A 22 -48.89 -4.47 5.53
C ASN A 22 -47.78 -4.04 4.56
N THR A 23 -48.11 -3.49 3.40
CA THR A 23 -47.10 -2.98 2.45
C THR A 23 -46.33 -1.79 3.00
N HIS A 24 -47.01 -0.84 3.65
CA HIS A 24 -46.34 0.32 4.25
C HIS A 24 -45.43 -0.10 5.41
N ARG A 25 -45.89 -1.05 6.24
CA ARG A 25 -45.07 -1.64 7.31
C ARG A 25 -43.84 -2.37 6.76
N ALA A 26 -44.03 -3.19 5.73
CA ALA A 26 -42.93 -3.89 5.07
C ALA A 26 -41.91 -2.91 4.48
N TYR A 27 -42.37 -1.87 3.79
CA TYR A 27 -41.52 -0.81 3.25
C TYR A 27 -40.74 -0.08 4.35
N GLY A 28 -41.39 0.26 5.47
CA GLY A 28 -40.72 0.89 6.61
C GLY A 28 -39.60 0.02 7.18
N ILE A 29 -39.85 -1.28 7.34
CA ILE A 29 -38.85 -2.24 7.82
C ILE A 29 -37.68 -2.34 6.84
N THR A 30 -37.95 -2.59 5.55
CA THR A 30 -36.88 -2.78 4.55
C THR A 30 -36.05 -1.52 4.36
N ASN A 31 -36.67 -0.34 4.31
CA ASN A 31 -35.96 0.94 4.20
C ASN A 31 -35.07 1.20 5.45
N SER A 32 -35.56 0.87 6.65
CA SER A 32 -34.76 1.02 7.87
C SER A 32 -33.53 0.10 7.88
N LEU A 33 -33.68 -1.13 7.40
CA LEU A 33 -32.57 -2.09 7.28
C LEU A 33 -31.57 -1.65 6.22
N TYR A 34 -32.04 -1.18 5.07
CA TYR A 34 -31.19 -0.62 4.02
C TYR A 34 -30.33 0.54 4.54
N LYS A 35 -30.92 1.50 5.26
CA LYS A 35 -30.19 2.62 5.86
C LYS A 35 -29.13 2.15 6.86
N LYS A 36 -29.45 1.16 7.70
CA LYS A 36 -28.49 0.57 8.64
C LYS A 36 -27.32 -0.11 7.92
N ALA A 37 -27.62 -0.92 6.89
CA ALA A 37 -26.59 -1.61 6.11
C ALA A 37 -25.63 -0.62 5.41
N MET A 38 -26.17 0.46 4.83
CA MET A 38 -25.36 1.52 4.21
C MET A 38 -24.44 2.20 5.23
N THR A 39 -24.95 2.52 6.41
CA THR A 39 -24.17 3.16 7.47
C THR A 39 -23.03 2.24 7.95
N ILE A 40 -23.36 0.99 8.28
CA ILE A 40 -22.37 -0.01 8.70
C ILE A 40 -21.30 -0.23 7.62
N GLY A 41 -21.71 -0.30 6.35
CA GLY A 41 -20.78 -0.46 5.23
C GLY A 41 -19.82 0.73 5.10
N LEU A 42 -20.31 1.96 5.25
CA LEU A 42 -19.48 3.17 5.23
C LEU A 42 -18.52 3.22 6.41
N ASP A 43 -18.99 2.95 7.63
CA ASP A 43 -18.18 2.97 8.84
C ASP A 43 -17.07 1.89 8.79
N THR A 44 -17.42 0.68 8.35
CA THR A 44 -16.47 -0.43 8.19
C THR A 44 -15.42 -0.09 7.14
N ARG A 45 -15.83 0.48 6.00
CA ARG A 45 -14.91 0.95 4.95
C ARG A 45 -13.97 2.02 5.49
N SER A 46 -14.50 3.01 6.21
CA SER A 46 -13.70 4.09 6.79
C SER A 46 -12.65 3.54 7.75
N THR A 47 -13.06 2.65 8.66
CA THR A 47 -12.17 2.02 9.65
C THR A 47 -11.06 1.19 8.98
N ALA A 48 -11.40 0.43 7.94
CA ALA A 48 -10.43 -0.36 7.19
C ALA A 48 -9.39 0.54 6.48
N MET A 49 -9.84 1.63 5.86
CA MET A 49 -8.94 2.59 5.20
C MET A 49 -8.03 3.31 6.21
N GLU A 50 -8.57 3.71 7.37
CA GLU A 50 -7.77 4.32 8.43
C GLU A 50 -6.69 3.37 8.95
N THR A 51 -7.04 2.10 9.15
CA THR A 51 -6.11 1.06 9.58
C THR A 51 -4.99 0.85 8.56
N LEU A 52 -5.34 0.81 7.27
CA LEU A 52 -4.37 0.69 6.18
C LEU A 52 -3.43 1.91 6.13
N ASN A 53 -3.96 3.12 6.27
CA ASN A 53 -3.15 4.34 6.29
C ASN A 53 -2.15 4.33 7.45
N LYS A 54 -2.59 3.97 8.66
CA LYS A 54 -1.71 3.82 9.82
C LYS A 54 -0.60 2.78 9.58
N PHE A 55 -0.95 1.65 8.95
CA PHE A 55 0.03 0.63 8.58
C PHE A 55 1.07 1.18 7.61
N LEU A 56 0.64 1.86 6.54
CA LEU A 56 1.53 2.44 5.54
C LEU A 56 2.44 3.52 6.13
N GLU A 57 1.90 4.40 6.98
CA GLU A 57 2.71 5.40 7.69
C GLU A 57 3.79 4.76 8.57
N ASN A 58 3.43 3.71 9.31
CA ASN A 58 4.39 2.99 10.15
C ASN A 58 5.45 2.27 9.31
N PHE A 59 5.04 1.65 8.21
CA PHE A 59 5.96 1.01 7.26
C PHE A 59 6.94 2.04 6.69
N ILE A 60 6.45 3.17 6.19
CA ILE A 60 7.29 4.25 5.67
C ILE A 60 8.23 4.77 6.77
N LYS A 61 7.77 5.00 8.01
CA LYS A 61 8.64 5.46 9.10
C LYS A 61 9.75 4.45 9.44
N GLN A 62 9.47 3.15 9.38
CA GLN A 62 10.44 2.10 9.68
C GLN A 62 11.50 1.93 8.58
N TYR A 63 11.10 2.10 7.31
CA TYR A 63 11.98 1.87 6.16
C TYR A 63 12.48 3.14 5.48
N SER A 64 11.97 4.30 5.88
CA SER A 64 12.56 5.61 5.57
C SER A 64 13.87 5.67 6.32
N VAL A 65 14.94 5.20 5.66
CA VAL A 65 16.32 5.54 6.00
C VAL A 65 16.32 7.04 6.19
N GLN A 66 16.42 7.51 7.45
CA GLN A 66 16.82 8.87 7.67
C GLN A 66 18.18 8.94 6.98
N ASP A 67 18.24 9.59 5.82
CA ASP A 67 19.50 10.07 5.30
C ASP A 67 20.15 10.75 6.51
N PRO A 68 21.25 10.21 7.06
CA PRO A 68 21.92 10.89 8.13
C PRO A 68 22.27 12.23 7.49
N VAL A 69 21.56 13.28 7.90
CA VAL A 69 21.86 14.64 7.50
C VAL A 69 23.25 14.83 8.04
N VAL A 70 24.23 14.51 7.20
CA VAL A 70 25.61 14.82 7.41
C VAL A 70 25.55 16.32 7.51
N LYS A 71 25.55 16.82 8.75
CA LYS A 71 25.86 18.21 9.05
C LYS A 71 27.28 18.38 8.53
N ARG A 72 27.41 18.59 7.22
CA ARG A 72 28.66 18.93 6.57
C ARG A 72 29.03 20.25 7.21
N ARG A 73 29.96 20.18 8.17
CA ARG A 73 30.58 21.37 8.74
C ARG A 73 31.06 22.18 7.54
N LYS A 74 30.46 23.34 7.31
CA LYS A 74 30.93 24.31 6.33
C LYS A 74 32.35 24.72 6.77
N GLY A 75 33.34 24.11 6.14
CA GLY A 75 34.76 24.34 6.39
C GLY A 75 35.57 23.76 5.24
N VAL A 76 36.03 24.65 4.36
CA VAL A 76 36.76 24.43 3.10
C VAL A 76 38.05 23.59 3.30
N PRO A 77 38.53 22.88 2.26
CA PRO A 77 39.46 21.77 2.38
C PRO A 77 40.92 22.24 2.42
N LYS A 78 41.75 21.58 3.23
CA LYS A 78 43.20 21.65 3.08
C LYS A 78 43.75 20.25 2.95
N VAL A 79 43.97 19.88 1.69
CA VAL A 79 44.91 18.84 1.27
C VAL A 79 46.19 19.03 2.06
N LYS A 80 46.50 18.08 2.94
CA LYS A 80 47.89 17.80 3.31
C LYS A 80 48.17 16.38 2.86
N ARG A 81 49.05 16.28 1.85
CA ARG A 81 49.67 15.03 1.42
C ARG A 81 50.24 14.35 2.67
N ILE A 82 49.68 13.21 3.07
CA ILE A 82 50.36 12.33 4.02
C ILE A 82 51.17 11.36 3.18
N LYS A 83 52.50 11.53 3.25
CA LYS A 83 53.49 10.59 2.75
C LYS A 83 53.29 9.23 3.42
N SER A 84 53.52 8.20 2.64
CA SER A 84 53.45 6.77 2.96
C SER A 84 54.11 6.37 4.28
N SER A 85 53.58 5.31 4.89
CA SER A 85 54.36 4.10 5.22
C SER A 85 53.41 2.91 5.38
N HIS A 86 53.79 1.78 4.80
CA HIS A 86 53.23 0.43 4.99
C HIS A 86 53.13 0.11 6.50
N GLU A 87 52.11 -0.58 7.02
CA GLU A 87 52.03 -2.05 7.00
C GLU A 87 50.59 -2.59 7.24
N THR A 88 50.43 -3.84 6.82
CA THR A 88 49.24 -4.66 6.56
C THR A 88 48.50 -5.21 7.79
N THR A 89 47.18 -5.46 7.68
CA THR A 89 46.61 -6.82 7.83
C THR A 89 45.12 -6.91 7.40
N ASN A 90 44.91 -7.77 6.39
CA ASN A 90 43.76 -8.61 6.01
C ASN A 90 42.35 -8.36 6.60
N ILE A 91 41.36 -8.16 5.71
CA ILE A 91 40.27 -9.12 5.41
C ILE A 91 39.69 -8.81 4.00
N ARG A 92 39.74 -9.83 3.13
CA ARG A 92 39.12 -10.03 1.81
C ARG A 92 38.86 -8.79 0.93
N LYS A 93 39.88 -8.40 0.15
CA LYS A 93 39.66 -7.78 -1.15
C LYS A 93 39.19 -8.86 -2.12
N GLU A 94 37.90 -8.88 -2.44
CA GLU A 94 37.41 -9.55 -3.63
C GLU A 94 38.24 -9.01 -4.81
N LYS A 95 39.08 -9.88 -5.37
CA LYS A 95 40.04 -9.51 -6.41
C LYS A 95 39.23 -9.06 -7.62
N ALA A 96 39.14 -7.76 -7.85
CA ALA A 96 38.71 -7.23 -9.14
C ALA A 96 39.52 -7.95 -10.22
N ALA A 97 38.86 -8.81 -10.99
CA ALA A 97 39.50 -9.59 -12.03
C ALA A 97 40.20 -8.60 -12.97
N ARG A 98 41.50 -8.80 -13.18
CA ARG A 98 42.31 -7.96 -14.05
C ARG A 98 41.94 -8.30 -15.49
N PHE A 99 41.04 -7.51 -16.06
CA PHE A 99 40.64 -7.65 -17.46
C PHE A 99 41.61 -6.87 -18.36
N CYS A 100 41.97 -7.45 -19.49
CA CYS A 100 42.67 -6.74 -20.56
C CYS A 100 41.72 -5.72 -21.22
N SER A 101 42.19 -4.49 -21.42
CA SER A 101 41.41 -3.41 -22.04
C SER A 101 40.97 -3.70 -23.47
N CYS A 102 41.71 -4.56 -24.19
CA CYS A 102 41.42 -4.88 -25.59
C CYS A 102 40.23 -5.83 -25.75
N TYR A 103 40.11 -6.87 -24.92
CA TYR A 103 39.11 -7.95 -25.12
C TYR A 103 38.22 -8.25 -23.90
N LYS A 104 38.43 -7.57 -22.76
CA LYS A 104 37.64 -7.71 -21.52
C LYS A 104 37.36 -9.16 -21.09
N GLN A 105 38.24 -10.10 -21.42
CA GLN A 105 38.13 -11.49 -20.96
C GLN A 105 38.79 -11.67 -19.58
N PRO A 106 38.16 -12.43 -18.66
CA PRO A 106 38.73 -12.71 -17.35
C PRO A 106 40.02 -13.52 -17.49
N ASN A 107 41.02 -13.22 -16.65
CA ASN A 107 42.36 -13.83 -16.60
C ASN A 107 43.28 -13.56 -17.80
N HIS A 108 42.89 -12.71 -18.75
CA HIS A 108 43.77 -12.29 -19.84
C HIS A 108 44.55 -11.02 -19.45
N TYR A 109 45.87 -11.10 -19.38
CA TYR A 109 46.74 -9.97 -19.03
C TYR A 109 47.18 -9.17 -20.26
N ALA A 110 47.22 -7.85 -20.13
CA ALA A 110 47.59 -6.96 -21.24
C ALA A 110 48.98 -7.28 -21.85
N LYS A 111 49.91 -7.81 -21.06
CA LYS A 111 51.27 -8.17 -21.51
C LYS A 111 51.31 -9.39 -22.45
N THR A 112 50.30 -10.24 -22.43
CA THR A 112 50.21 -11.44 -23.29
C THR A 112 49.21 -11.23 -24.43
N CYS A 113 48.71 -10.00 -24.61
CA CYS A 113 47.76 -9.68 -25.67
C CYS A 113 48.50 -9.55 -27.00
N THR A 114 48.31 -10.51 -27.89
CA THR A 114 48.89 -10.54 -29.25
C THR A 114 48.18 -9.63 -30.26
N ALA A 115 47.31 -8.73 -29.80
CA ALA A 115 46.53 -7.85 -30.68
C ALA A 115 47.26 -6.58 -31.15
N ASN A 116 48.57 -6.49 -30.94
CA ASN A 116 49.43 -5.54 -31.63
C ASN A 116 50.73 -6.25 -32.00
N LEU A 117 50.74 -6.89 -33.17
CA LEU A 117 51.94 -6.91 -34.02
C LEU A 117 51.88 -5.64 -34.87
#